data_AF-A0A9D8MLR2-F1
#
_entry.id   AF-A0A9D8MLR2-F1
#
_cell.length_a   1.000
_cell.length_b   1.000
_cell.length_c   1.000
_cell.angle_alpha   90.00
_cell.angle_beta   90.00
_cell.angle_gamma   90.00
#
_symmetry.space_group_name_H-M   'P 1'
#
loop_
_entity.id
_entity.type
_entity.pdbx_description
1 polymer ?
#
loop_
_entity_poly.entity_id
_entity_poly.type
_entity_poly.pdbx_seq_one_letter_code
_entity_poly.pdbx_strand_id
1 'polypeptide(L)' 'GCPVVGDKLYGEDERYYLDLVEGRLTAEQRRRLILPWHALHARCLTYTTWDEQTRRFECEPEPWFREFAGM' A
#
# COMPACT_ATOMS: atom_id res chain seq x y z
N GLY A 1 16.01 -5.11 1.83
CA GLY A 1 14.75 -5.74 2.26
C GLY A 1 13.79 -5.83 1.09
N CYS A 2 12.51 -6.09 1.34
CA CYS A 2 11.43 -6.10 0.33
C CYS A 2 10.33 -5.11 0.77
N PRO A 3 10.53 -3.79 0.57
CA PRO A 3 9.54 -2.80 0.96
C PRO A 3 8.27 -2.91 0.10
N VAL A 4 7.17 -2.37 0.60
CA VAL A 4 5.91 -2.26 -0.16
C VAL A 4 6.14 -1.35 -1.37
N VAL A 5 5.61 -1.74 -2.54
CA VAL A 5 5.72 -0.91 -3.75
C VAL A 5 4.95 0.39 -3.54
N GLY A 6 5.55 1.50 -3.98
CA GLY A 6 5.02 2.82 -3.72
C GLY A 6 5.18 3.27 -2.27
N ASP A 7 6.05 2.66 -1.47
CA ASP A 7 6.35 3.16 -0.13
C ASP A 7 7.32 4.33 -0.16
N LYS A 8 6.83 5.50 0.29
CA LYS A 8 7.63 6.72 0.43
C LYS A 8 8.26 6.86 1.82
N LEU A 9 7.74 6.13 2.81
CA LEU A 9 8.09 6.31 4.22
C LEU A 9 9.13 5.29 4.69
N TYR A 10 8.95 4.02 4.32
CA TYR A 10 9.88 2.93 4.66
C TYR A 10 10.48 2.24 3.44
N GLY A 11 10.39 2.92 2.29
CA GLY A 11 10.86 2.42 1.01
C GLY A 11 12.38 2.45 0.88
N GLU A 12 12.83 2.56 -0.37
CA GLU A 12 14.26 2.49 -0.70
C GLU A 12 15.08 3.73 -0.29
N ASP A 13 14.44 4.90 -0.17
CA ASP A 13 15.09 6.16 0.15
C ASP A 13 14.17 7.01 1.03
N GLU A 14 14.58 7.26 2.27
CA GLU A 14 13.82 8.05 3.26
C GLU A 14 13.54 9.49 2.79
N ARG A 15 14.33 10.01 1.84
CA ARG A 15 14.11 11.33 1.24
C ARG A 15 12.83 11.39 0.41
N TYR A 16 12.29 10.25 -0.04
CA TYR A 16 11.06 10.25 -0.84
C TYR A 16 9.88 10.78 -0.06
N TYR A 17 9.83 10.53 1.25
CA TYR A 17 8.83 11.14 2.12
C TYR A 17 9.00 12.67 2.19
N LEU A 18 10.23 13.14 2.46
CA LEU A 18 10.54 14.57 2.56
C LEU A 18 10.21 15.31 1.25
N ASP A 19 10.64 14.78 0.12
CA ASP A 19 10.38 15.39 -1.19
C ASP A 19 8.88 15.35 -1.55
N LEU A 20 8.14 14.34 -1.10
CA LEU A 20 6.68 14.29 -1.27
C LEU A 20 5.99 15.39 -0.46
N VAL A 21 6.29 15.50 0.85
CA VAL A 21 5.60 16.46 1.72
C VAL A 21 5.95 17.91 1.39
N GLU A 22 7.13 18.15 0.82
CA GLU A 22 7.55 19.47 0.34
C GLU A 22 7.15 19.76 -1.12
N GLY A 23 6.49 18.82 -1.80
CA GLY A 23 6.05 19.00 -3.19
C GLY A 23 7.18 18.98 -4.23
N ARG A 24 8.36 18.44 -3.87
CA ARG A 24 9.57 18.36 -4.69
C ARG A 24 9.81 16.99 -5.33
N LEU A 25 8.88 16.04 -5.15
CA LEU A 25 9.01 14.67 -5.67
C LEU A 25 9.14 14.65 -7.21
N THR A 26 10.34 14.33 -7.67
CA THR A 26 10.73 14.36 -9.08
C THR A 26 10.06 13.26 -9.90
N ALA A 27 10.03 13.42 -11.22
CA ALA A 27 9.54 12.39 -12.13
C ALA A 27 10.35 11.08 -12.02
N GLU A 28 11.66 11.17 -11.75
CA GLU A 28 12.50 9.99 -11.56
C GLU A 28 12.13 9.21 -10.30
N GLN A 29 11.95 9.90 -9.18
CA GLN A 29 11.51 9.27 -7.94
C GLN A 29 10.12 8.63 -8.09
N ARG A 30 9.20 9.30 -8.81
CA ARG A 30 7.87 8.75 -9.12
C ARG A 30 7.96 7.46 -9.94
N ARG A 31 8.87 7.39 -10.91
CA ARG A 31 9.10 6.16 -11.70
C ARG A 31 9.61 5.02 -10.84
N ARG A 32 10.57 5.29 -9.93
CA ARG A 32 11.11 4.27 -9.02
C ARG A 32 10.08 3.76 -8.01
N LEU A 33 9.18 4.62 -7.56
CA LEU A 33 8.08 4.24 -6.69
C LEU A 33 7.05 3.33 -7.36
N ILE A 34 6.98 3.32 -8.70
CA ILE A 34 6.05 2.56 -9.56
C ILE A 34 4.59 3.00 -9.40
N LEU A 35 4.11 3.08 -8.16
CA LEU A 35 2.77 3.53 -7.79
C LEU A 35 2.79 4.81 -6.94
N PRO A 36 1.82 5.72 -7.17
CA PRO A 36 1.66 6.93 -6.36
C PRO A 36 1.13 6.66 -4.95
N TRP A 37 0.63 5.47 -4.65
CA TRP A 37 0.22 4.98 -3.32
C TRP A 37 0.90 3.65 -2.98
N HIS A 38 0.78 3.19 -1.74
CA HIS A 38 1.24 1.87 -1.34
C HIS A 38 0.42 0.79 -2.04
N ALA A 39 1.09 -0.23 -2.59
CA ALA A 39 0.45 -1.48 -3.02
C ALA A 39 0.03 -2.32 -1.78
N LEU A 40 -0.81 -1.76 -0.93
CA LEU A 40 -1.33 -2.39 0.29
C LEU A 40 -2.86 -2.38 0.28
N HIS A 41 -3.46 -3.56 0.44
CA HIS A 41 -4.91 -3.74 0.50
C HIS A 41 -5.32 -4.60 1.70
N ALA A 42 -6.30 -4.15 2.47
CA ALA A 42 -6.85 -4.90 3.60
C ALA A 42 -7.88 -5.92 3.10
N ARG A 43 -7.41 -7.11 2.68
CA ARG A 43 -8.27 -8.16 2.09
C ARG A 43 -9.36 -8.66 3.05
N CYS A 44 -9.02 -8.81 4.33
CA CYS A 44 -9.91 -9.41 5.31
C CYS A 44 -9.65 -8.91 6.73
N LEU A 45 -10.74 -8.77 7.50
CA LEU A 45 -10.72 -8.63 8.95
C LEU A 45 -11.48 -9.80 9.57
N THR A 46 -10.86 -10.49 10.53
CA THR A 46 -11.51 -11.54 11.32
C THR A 46 -11.35 -11.22 12.80
N TYR A 47 -12.42 -11.30 13.58
CA TYR A 47 -12.38 -11.10 15.01
C TYR A 47 -13.45 -11.94 15.72
N THR A 48 -13.25 -12.18 17.01
CA THR A 48 -14.21 -12.87 17.88
C THR A 48 -15.05 -11.84 18.63
N THR A 49 -16.37 -11.99 18.59
CA THR A 49 -17.30 -11.13 19.33
C THR A 49 -17.39 -11.57 20.80
N TRP A 50 -18.04 -10.74 21.61
CA TRP A 50 -18.23 -10.99 23.04
C TRP A 50 -19.08 -12.24 23.34
N ASP A 51 -19.89 -12.68 22.38
CA ASP A 51 -20.70 -13.92 22.42
C ASP A 51 -19.97 -15.12 21.78
N GLU A 52 -18.64 -15.08 21.72
CA GLU A 52 -17.74 -16.12 21.18
C GLU A 52 -17.96 -16.48 19.69
N GLN A 53 -18.70 -15.66 18.94
CA GLN A 53 -18.84 -15.87 17.50
C GLN A 53 -17.65 -15.28 16.72
N THR A 54 -17.16 -16.03 15.73
CA THR A 54 -16.17 -15.50 14.79
C THR A 54 -16.88 -14.72 13.69
N ARG A 55 -16.54 -13.44 13.54
CA ARG A 55 -16.99 -12.58 12.45
C ARG A 55 -15.86 -12.38 11.45
N ARG A 56 -16.19 -12.45 10.16
CA ARG A 56 -15.25 -12.25 9.06
C ARG A 56 -15.84 -11.29 8.05
N PHE A 57 -15.05 -10.27 7.71
CA PHE A 57 -15.36 -9.28 6.69
C PHE A 57 -14.29 -9.37 5.60
N GLU A 58 -14.73 -9.27 4.36
CA GLU A 58 -13.90 -9.42 3.19
C GLU A 58 -14.14 -8.28 2.21
N CYS A 59 -13.06 -7.80 1.59
CA CYS A 59 -13.11 -6.79 0.55
C CYS A 59 -12.24 -7.23 -0.61
N GLU A 60 -12.82 -7.31 -1.81
CA GLU A 60 -12.06 -7.59 -3.03
C GLU A 60 -11.13 -6.42 -3.35
N PRO A 61 -9.90 -6.66 -3.81
CA PRO A 61 -9.00 -5.57 -4.20
C PRO A 61 -9.56 -4.78 -5.37
N GLU A 62 -9.22 -3.49 -5.41
CA GLU A 62 -9.60 -2.61 -6.50
C GLU A 62 -9.07 -3.14 -7.84
N PRO A 63 -9.75 -2.86 -8.97
CA PRO A 63 -9.32 -3.33 -10.28
C PRO A 63 -7.86 -2.97 -10.62
N TRP A 64 -7.41 -1.75 -10.27
CA TRP A 64 -6.03 -1.32 -10.48
C TRP A 64 -5.02 -2.16 -9.70
N PHE A 65 -5.40 -2.62 -8.49
CA PHE A 65 -4.53 -3.42 -7.64
C PHE A 65 -4.36 -4.82 -8.24
N ARG A 66 -5.47 -5.41 -8.71
CA ARG A 66 -5.46 -6.72 -9.37
C ARG A 66 -4.63 -6.71 -10.64
N GLU A 67 -4.81 -5.70 -11.48
CA GLU A 67 -3.99 -5.49 -12.68
C GLU A 67 -2.50 -5.38 -12.32
N PHE A 68 -2.17 -4.55 -11.33
CA PHE A 68 -0.79 -4.38 -10.87
C PHE A 68 -0.17 -5.68 -10.33
N ALA A 69 -0.93 -6.46 -9.56
CA ALA A 69 -0.46 -7.70 -8.95
C ALA A 69 -0.51 -8.93 -9.88
N GLY A 70 -1.08 -8.79 -11.09
CA GLY A 70 -1.24 -9.89 -12.05
C GLY A 70 -2.27 -10.94 -11.62
N MET A 71 -3.35 -10.52 -10.96
CA MET A 71 -4.43 -11.37 -10.43
C MET A 71 -5.73 -11.27 -11.22
#